data_AF-A0A454CSW0-F1
#
_entry.id   AF-A0A454CSW0-F1
#
_cell.length_a   1.000
_cell.length_b   1.000
_cell.length_c   1.000
_cell.angle_alpha   90.00
_cell.angle_beta   90.00
_cell.angle_gamma   90.00
#
_symmetry.space_group_name_H-M   'P 1'
#
loop_
_entity.id
_entity.type
_entity.pdbx_description
1 polymer ?
#
loop_
_entity_poly.entity_id
_entity_poly.type
_entity_poly.pdbx_seq_one_letter_code
_entity_poly.pdbx_strand_id
1 'polypeptide(L)' 'MPEELRDDEAKMSTEEWLRSHGLMFSIGFGDKNGSEPRMRVDYRWHEYYDADWMMQIEVPF' A
#
# COMPACT_ATOMS: atom_id res chain seq x y z
N MET A 1 -7.64 -14.36 -9.00
CA MET A 1 -6.48 -15.26 -8.96
C MET A 1 -6.97 -16.68 -9.28
N PRO A 2 -6.29 -17.44 -10.14
CA PRO A 2 -6.51 -18.87 -10.36
C PRO A 2 -6.46 -19.68 -9.04
N GLU A 3 -7.22 -20.77 -8.93
CA GLU A 3 -7.35 -21.54 -7.68
C GLU A 3 -6.05 -22.23 -7.23
N GLU A 4 -5.16 -22.58 -8.17
CA GLU A 4 -3.89 -23.26 -7.89
C GLU A 4 -2.91 -22.41 -7.06
N LEU A 5 -3.00 -21.07 -7.15
CA LEU A 5 -2.13 -20.16 -6.39
C LEU A 5 -2.54 -20.03 -4.91
N ARG A 6 -3.80 -20.36 -4.58
CA ARG A 6 -4.33 -20.25 -3.21
C ARG A 6 -3.73 -21.30 -2.26
N ASP A 7 -3.43 -22.49 -2.77
CA ASP A 7 -2.81 -23.57 -1.99
C ASP A 7 -1.32 -23.32 -1.70
N ASP A 8 -0.62 -22.62 -2.60
CA ASP A 8 0.77 -22.21 -2.38
C ASP A 8 0.85 -21.03 -1.39
N GLU A 9 -0.07 -20.05 -1.46
CA GLU A 9 -0.17 -18.98 -0.45
C GLU A 9 -0.44 -19.52 0.97
N ALA A 10 -1.24 -20.59 1.09
CA ALA A 10 -1.55 -21.21 2.39
C ALA A 10 -0.35 -21.98 3.02
N LYS A 11 0.66 -22.33 2.21
CA LYS A 11 1.89 -22.99 2.67
C LYS A 11 3.03 -22.02 2.92
N MET A 12 2.94 -20.77 2.46
CA MET A 12 3.95 -19.74 2.72
C MET A 12 3.95 -19.34 4.19
N SER A 13 5.13 -19.22 4.79
CA SER A 13 5.26 -18.61 6.10
C SER A 13 4.87 -17.12 6.07
N THR A 14 4.46 -16.56 7.20
CA THR A 14 4.12 -15.12 7.31
C THR A 14 5.24 -14.21 6.79
N GLU A 15 6.50 -14.63 6.97
CA GLU A 15 7.67 -13.91 6.48
C GLU A 15 7.76 -13.95 4.94
N GLU A 16 7.60 -15.12 4.32
CA GLU A 16 7.61 -15.26 2.86
C GLU A 16 6.44 -14.51 2.19
N TRP A 17 5.27 -14.51 2.84
CA TRP A 17 4.13 -13.71 2.39
C TRP A 17 4.43 -12.21 2.45
N LEU A 18 5.04 -11.71 3.54
CA LEU A 18 5.45 -10.31 3.65
C LEU A 18 6.48 -9.91 2.59
N ARG A 19 7.49 -10.76 2.36
CA ARG A 19 8.53 -10.51 1.37
C ARG A 19 8.00 -10.52 -0.07
N SER A 20 7.00 -11.36 -0.36
CA SER A 20 6.40 -11.47 -1.70
C SER A 20 5.36 -10.39 -2.01
N HIS A 21 4.63 -9.91 -1.01
CA HIS A 21 3.57 -8.90 -1.20
C HIS A 21 4.03 -7.46 -0.91
N GLY A 22 5.11 -7.30 -0.14
CA GLY A 22 5.60 -6.00 0.30
C GLY A 22 4.72 -5.38 1.39
N LEU A 23 5.24 -4.32 2.02
CA LEU A 23 4.49 -3.52 3.00
C LEU A 23 4.17 -2.14 2.41
N MET A 24 2.90 -1.75 2.50
CA MET A 24 2.44 -0.42 2.12
C MET A 24 2.04 0.37 3.36
N PHE A 25 2.66 1.53 3.54
CA PHE A 25 2.32 2.49 4.58
C PHE A 25 1.70 3.73 3.94
N SER A 26 0.55 4.15 4.46
CA SER A 26 -0.18 5.29 3.93
C SER A 26 -0.55 6.24 5.06
N ILE A 27 -0.12 7.50 4.96
CA ILE A 27 -0.43 8.55 5.93
C ILE A 27 -1.24 9.62 5.20
N GLY A 28 -2.43 9.92 5.72
CA GLY A 28 -3.33 10.94 5.18
C GLY A 28 -3.59 12.05 6.19
N PHE A 29 -3.53 13.31 5.73
CA PHE A 29 -3.90 14.51 6.47
C PHE A 29 -5.04 15.24 5.75
N GLY A 30 -6.00 15.76 6.49
CA GLY A 30 -7.17 16.49 5.96
C GLY A 30 -8.51 15.85 6.35
N ASP A 31 -9.52 16.69 6.60
CA ASP A 31 -10.88 16.26 6.92
C ASP A 31 -11.67 15.95 5.63
N LYS A 32 -12.66 15.06 5.72
CA LYS A 32 -13.58 14.68 4.64
C LYS A 32 -14.64 15.75 4.37
N ASN A 33 -14.72 16.76 5.24
CA ASN A 33 -15.52 17.96 5.02
C ASN A 33 -14.88 18.75 3.89
N GLY A 34 -15.48 18.66 2.69
CA GLY A 34 -14.91 19.05 1.39
C GLY A 34 -14.52 20.52 1.17
N SER A 35 -14.23 21.27 2.24
CA SER A 35 -13.63 22.60 2.23
C SER A 35 -12.13 22.59 2.57
N GLU A 36 -11.56 21.46 2.97
CA GLU A 36 -10.14 21.37 3.38
C GLU A 36 -9.31 20.54 2.39
N PRO A 37 -8.06 20.96 2.09
CA PRO A 37 -7.17 20.18 1.26
C PRO A 37 -6.77 18.87 1.94
N ARG A 38 -6.77 17.78 1.17
CA ARG A 38 -6.33 16.46 1.65
C ARG A 38 -5.00 16.11 1.04
N MET A 39 -4.04 15.74 1.88
CA MET A 39 -2.75 15.20 1.45
C MET A 39 -2.63 13.75 1.87
N ARG A 40 -2.11 12.91 0.97
CA ARG A 40 -1.79 11.51 1.24
C ARG A 40 -0.38 11.23 0.76
N VAL A 41 0.39 10.57 1.62
CA VAL A 41 1.72 10.04 1.30
C VAL A 41 1.66 8.54 1.43
N ASP A 42 2.09 7.85 0.39
CA ASP A 42 2.18 6.40 0.30
C ASP A 42 3.64 5.98 0.16
N TYR A 43 4.10 5.11 1.05
CA TYR A 43 5.42 4.50 1.00
C TYR A 43 5.25 2.99 0.82
N ARG A 44 5.84 2.45 -0.25
CA ARG A 44 5.85 1.01 -0.51
C ARG A 44 7.25 0.48 -0.29
N TRP A 45 7.39 -0.35 0.72
CA TRP A 45 8.60 -1.12 0.95
C TRP A 45 8.47 -2.50 0.34
N HIS A 46 9.45 -2.88 -0.46
CA HIS A 46 9.56 -4.20 -1.06
C HIS A 46 11.01 -4.66 -0.97
N GLU A 47 11.28 -5.94 -0.67
CA GLU A 47 12.67 -6.44 -0.61
C GLU A 47 13.26 -6.66 -2.01
N TYR A 48 12.43 -7.05 -2.98
CA TYR A 48 12.87 -7.39 -4.33
C TYR A 48 12.86 -6.22 -5.34
N TYR A 49 12.21 -5.10 -5.01
CA TYR A 49 12.07 -3.94 -5.88
C TYR A 49 12.51 -2.69 -5.14
N ASP A 50 12.95 -1.67 -5.87
CA ASP A 50 13.26 -0.36 -5.29
C ASP A 50 12.04 0.19 -4.56
N ALA A 51 12.29 0.83 -3.41
CA ALA A 51 11.22 1.44 -2.63
C ALA A 51 10.64 2.65 -3.36
N ASP A 52 9.31 2.68 -3.47
CA ASP A 52 8.59 3.75 -4.16
C ASP A 52 7.86 4.65 -3.16
N TRP A 53 7.81 5.93 -3.49
CA TRP A 53 7.08 6.97 -2.75
C TRP A 53 6.08 7.63 -3.69
N MET A 54 4.83 7.77 -3.24
CA MET A 54 3.80 8.50 -3.95
C MET A 54 3.17 9.56 -3.06
N MET A 55 2.84 10.69 -3.67
CA MET A 55 2.16 11.81 -3.01
C MET A 55 0.92 12.18 -3.81
N GLN A 56 -0.20 12.35 -3.10
CA GLN A 56 -1.47 12.79 -3.65
C GLN A 56 -1.97 14.01 -2.89
N ILE A 57 -2.40 15.04 -3.62
CA ILE A 57 -2.99 16.26 -3.08
C ILE A 57 -4.37 16.43 -3.73
N GLU A 58 -5.39 16.54 -2.90
CA GLU A 58 -6.77 16.84 -3.30
C GLU A 58 -7.09 18.28 -2.89
N VAL A 59 -7.58 19.07 -3.85
CA VAL A 59 -7.92 20.49 -3.66
C VAL A 59 -9.44 20.65 -3.71
N PRO A 60 -10.08 21.27 -2.71
CA PRO A 60 -11.52 21.51 -2.70
C PRO A 60 -11.90 22.59 -3.73
N PHE A 61 -13.08 22.45 -4.36
CA PHE A 61 -13.63 23.37 -5.36
C PHE A 61 -14.93 24.03 -4.89
#